data_AF-A0A061NNN8-F1
#
_entry.id   AF-A0A061NNN8-F1
#
_cell.length_a   1.000
_cell.length_b   1.000
_cell.length_c   1.000
_cell.angle_alpha   90.00
_cell.angle_beta   90.00
_cell.angle_gamma   90.00
#
_symmetry.space_group_name_H-M   'P 1'
#
loop_
_entity.id
_entity.type
_entity.pdbx_description
1 polymer ?
#
loop_
_entity_poly.entity_id
_entity_poly.type
_entity_poly.pdbx_seq_one_letter_code
_entity_poly.pdbx_strand_id
1 'polypeptide(L)'
;MDILWIALAVIMFALAIIGVVYPIIPSAPAYILSLIFLALYTGFDTFNTFYWVAQGILVVFMFVIDFLTSYFGVTKIGGSKAAVWGSMIGLIVGPFIIPLPLFNLLIGAFVGAVLGELIAGGSSLKKLSKVGLGSLLGFIAGVLGKFVLIFIGVALVAVGWIW
;
A
#
# COMPACT_ATOMS: atom_id res chain seq x y z
N MET A 1 2.10 26.65 -18.13
CA MET A 1 1.48 25.31 -18.10
C MET A 1 2.48 24.26 -17.67
N ASP A 2 3.72 24.36 -18.14
CA ASP A 2 4.82 23.43 -17.85
C ASP A 2 5.10 23.24 -16.34
N ILE A 3 5.16 24.34 -15.58
CA ILE A 3 5.41 24.27 -14.12
C ILE A 3 4.29 23.59 -13.34
N LEU A 4 3.04 23.65 -13.84
CA LEU A 4 1.90 23.00 -13.21
C LEU A 4 2.02 21.48 -13.29
N TRP A 5 2.37 20.95 -14.45
CA TRP A 5 2.51 19.51 -14.65
C TRP A 5 3.64 18.92 -13.83
N ILE A 6 4.79 19.61 -13.76
CA ILE A 6 5.90 19.20 -12.90
C ILE A 6 5.48 19.23 -11.42
N ALA A 7 4.82 20.31 -10.98
CA ALA A 7 4.36 20.42 -9.60
C ALA A 7 3.38 19.28 -9.25
N LEU A 8 2.42 19.00 -10.11
CA LEU A 8 1.47 17.89 -9.92
C LEU A 8 2.16 16.52 -9.92
N ALA A 9 3.13 16.30 -10.81
CA ALA A 9 3.91 15.06 -10.83
C ALA A 9 4.65 14.84 -9.50
N VAL A 10 5.35 15.87 -9.00
CA VAL A 10 6.08 15.82 -7.73
C VAL A 10 5.12 15.60 -6.55
N ILE A 11 4.01 16.33 -6.51
CA ILE A 11 3.00 16.17 -5.44
C ILE A 11 2.43 14.76 -5.47
N MET A 12 2.00 14.25 -6.62
CA MET A 12 1.44 12.90 -6.73
C MET A 12 2.47 11.82 -6.35
N PHE A 13 3.74 12.00 -6.73
CA PHE A 13 4.79 11.07 -6.35
C PHE A 13 5.04 11.09 -4.84
N ALA A 14 5.08 12.26 -4.21
CA ALA A 14 5.17 12.40 -2.76
C ALA A 14 3.97 11.74 -2.07
N LEU A 15 2.76 11.94 -2.58
CA LEU A 15 1.55 11.30 -2.08
C LEU A 15 1.57 9.78 -2.27
N ALA A 16 2.19 9.26 -3.33
CA ALA A 16 2.37 7.82 -3.52
C ALA A 16 3.26 7.23 -2.41
N ILE A 17 4.39 7.88 -2.13
CA ILE A 17 5.32 7.50 -1.04
C ILE A 17 4.63 7.58 0.33
N ILE A 18 3.93 8.68 0.61
CA ILE A 18 3.19 8.85 1.87
C ILE A 18 2.07 7.81 1.96
N GLY A 19 1.35 7.56 0.86
CA GLY A 19 0.25 6.61 0.77
C GLY A 19 0.66 5.15 0.99
N VAL A 20 1.93 4.81 0.76
CA VAL A 20 2.45 3.47 1.09
C VAL A 20 2.41 3.25 2.61
N VAL A 21 2.74 4.26 3.41
CA VAL A 21 2.74 4.20 4.88
C VAL A 21 1.37 4.52 5.46
N TYR A 22 0.66 5.48 4.86
CA TYR A 22 -0.65 5.95 5.27
C TYR A 22 -1.68 5.60 4.17
N PRO A 23 -2.24 4.37 4.17
CA PRO A 23 -3.15 3.87 3.12
C PRO A 23 -4.54 4.56 3.13
N ILE A 24 -4.65 5.77 3.66
CA ILE A 24 -5.76 6.69 3.39
C ILE A 24 -5.70 7.13 1.92
N ILE A 25 -4.49 7.31 1.40
CA ILE A 25 -4.24 7.67 0.01
C ILE A 25 -3.88 6.39 -0.76
N PRO A 26 -4.63 6.04 -1.82
CA PRO A 26 -4.28 4.92 -2.67
C PRO A 26 -2.91 5.19 -3.34
N SER A 27 -1.86 4.50 -2.88
CA SER A 27 -0.49 4.76 -3.33
C SER A 27 -0.29 4.41 -4.80
N ALA A 28 -0.88 3.32 -5.29
CA ALA A 28 -0.74 2.88 -6.69
C ALA A 28 -1.36 3.87 -7.70
N PRO A 29 -2.60 4.37 -7.48
CA PRO A 29 -3.16 5.46 -8.28
C PRO A 29 -2.34 6.75 -8.23
N ALA A 30 -1.89 7.18 -7.04
CA ALA A 30 -1.04 8.36 -6.91
C ALA A 30 0.29 8.18 -7.67
N TYR A 31 0.87 6.98 -7.62
CA TYR A 31 2.08 6.63 -8.35
C TYR A 31 1.90 6.79 -9.86
N ILE A 32 0.90 6.14 -10.47
CA ILE A 32 0.72 6.21 -11.93
C ILE A 32 0.33 7.63 -12.39
N LEU A 33 -0.45 8.37 -11.59
CA LEU A 33 -0.78 9.77 -11.89
C LEU A 33 0.46 10.65 -11.90
N SER A 34 1.44 10.41 -11.04
CA SER A 34 2.72 11.13 -11.07
C SER A 34 3.44 10.96 -12.41
N LEU A 35 3.42 9.74 -12.96
CA LEU A 35 4.03 9.44 -14.25
C LEU A 35 3.25 10.05 -15.42
N ILE A 36 1.91 10.04 -15.34
CA ILE A 36 1.05 10.68 -16.33
C ILE A 36 1.29 12.19 -16.36
N PHE A 37 1.38 12.87 -15.21
CA PHE A 37 1.70 14.29 -15.16
C PHE A 37 3.12 14.59 -15.67
N LEU A 38 4.09 13.72 -15.39
CA LEU A 38 5.43 13.84 -15.96
C LEU A 38 5.41 13.70 -17.49
N ALA A 39 4.63 12.77 -18.03
CA ALA A 39 4.46 12.57 -19.47
C ALA A 39 3.67 13.71 -20.14
N LEU A 40 2.75 14.36 -19.43
CA LEU A 40 2.08 15.57 -19.92
C LEU A 40 3.03 16.77 -20.04
N TYR A 41 4.09 16.81 -19.21
CA TYR A 41 5.15 17.81 -19.34
C TYR A 41 6.16 17.46 -20.44
N THR A 42 6.62 16.20 -20.48
CA THR A 42 7.71 15.76 -21.36
C THR A 42 7.25 15.26 -22.73
N GLY A 43 5.95 15.03 -22.92
CA GLY A 43 5.40 14.30 -24.06
C GLY A 43 5.36 12.80 -23.81
N PHE A 44 4.26 12.14 -24.20
CA PHE A 44 4.11 10.69 -24.04
C PHE A 44 5.09 9.90 -24.92
N ASP A 45 5.51 10.47 -26.04
CA ASP A 45 6.48 9.87 -26.96
C ASP A 45 7.90 9.78 -26.38
N THR A 46 8.18 10.54 -25.30
CA THR A 46 9.44 10.46 -24.55
C THR A 46 9.62 9.10 -23.87
N PHE A 47 8.54 8.37 -23.64
CA PHE A 47 8.58 7.03 -23.06
C PHE A 47 7.97 6.00 -24.00
N ASN A 48 8.72 4.96 -24.34
CA ASN A 48 8.22 3.91 -25.22
C ASN A 48 7.08 3.07 -24.60
N THR A 49 6.39 2.27 -25.42
CA THR A 49 5.29 1.41 -24.98
C THR A 49 5.71 0.41 -23.91
N PHE A 50 6.94 -0.11 -23.98
CA PHE A 50 7.45 -1.07 -22.99
C PHE A 50 7.51 -0.46 -21.58
N TYR A 51 7.96 0.80 -21.47
CA TYR A 51 7.95 1.54 -20.21
C TYR A 51 6.53 1.60 -19.62
N TRP A 52 5.53 2.03 -20.40
CA TRP A 52 4.16 2.14 -19.91
C TRP A 52 3.56 0.79 -19.49
N VAL A 53 3.83 -0.28 -20.24
CA VAL A 53 3.40 -1.64 -19.89
C VAL A 53 4.07 -2.08 -18.59
N ALA A 54 5.37 -1.85 -18.42
CA ALA A 54 6.08 -2.19 -17.19
C ALA A 54 5.53 -1.43 -15.98
N GLN A 55 5.23 -0.13 -16.13
CA GLN A 55 4.62 0.67 -15.06
C GLN A 55 3.21 0.17 -14.70
N GLY A 56 2.40 -0.18 -15.70
CA GLY A 56 1.08 -0.77 -15.47
C GLY A 56 1.15 -2.09 -14.69
N ILE A 57 2.12 -2.95 -15.03
CA ILE A 57 2.36 -4.22 -14.31
C ILE A 57 2.77 -3.95 -12.84
N LEU A 58 3.65 -2.97 -12.60
CA LEU A 58 4.05 -2.61 -11.23
C LEU A 58 2.86 -2.14 -10.39
N VAL A 59 1.97 -1.32 -10.96
CA VAL A 59 0.74 -0.86 -10.29
C VAL A 59 -0.16 -2.04 -9.94
N VAL A 60 -0.34 -2.99 -10.85
CA VAL A 60 -1.11 -4.22 -10.56
C VAL A 60 -0.46 -5.00 -9.42
N PHE A 61 0.87 -5.15 -9.43
CA PHE A 61 1.57 -5.83 -8.35
C PHE A 61 1.47 -5.10 -7.00
N MET A 62 1.38 -3.77 -6.97
CA MET A 62 1.15 -3.05 -5.71
C MET A 62 -0.16 -3.46 -5.05
N PHE A 63 -1.25 -3.57 -5.82
CA PHE A 63 -2.54 -4.06 -5.31
C PHE A 63 -2.49 -5.52 -4.89
N VAL A 64 -1.78 -6.36 -5.66
CA VAL A 64 -1.59 -7.77 -5.31
C VAL A 64 -0.82 -7.90 -3.99
N ILE A 65 0.23 -7.11 -3.78
CA ILE A 65 0.97 -7.08 -2.51
C ILE A 65 0.03 -6.73 -1.35
N ASP A 66 -0.77 -5.68 -1.48
CA ASP A 66 -1.70 -5.26 -0.40
C ASP A 66 -2.66 -6.38 0.00
N PHE A 67 -3.18 -7.12 -0.98
CA PHE A 67 -4.04 -8.28 -0.71
C PHE A 67 -3.27 -9.45 -0.09
N LEU A 68 -2.16 -9.86 -0.71
CA LEU A 68 -1.41 -11.04 -0.30
C LEU A 68 -0.80 -10.86 1.09
N THR A 69 -0.19 -9.72 1.40
CA THR A 69 0.46 -9.53 2.69
C THR A 69 -0.55 -9.40 3.82
N SER A 70 -1.70 -8.75 3.57
CA SER A 70 -2.80 -8.68 4.53
C SER A 70 -3.39 -10.07 4.82
N TYR A 71 -3.61 -10.88 3.77
CA TYR A 71 -4.11 -12.23 3.89
C TYR A 71 -3.11 -13.17 4.58
N PHE A 72 -1.87 -13.23 4.08
CA PHE A 72 -0.85 -14.13 4.59
C PHE A 72 -0.32 -13.72 5.96
N GLY A 73 -0.26 -12.42 6.28
CA GLY A 73 0.15 -11.96 7.60
C GLY A 73 -0.68 -12.58 8.72
N VAL A 74 -2.00 -12.60 8.55
CA VAL A 74 -2.93 -13.17 9.52
C VAL A 74 -3.00 -14.69 9.42
N THR A 75 -3.14 -15.25 8.22
CA THR A 75 -3.37 -16.70 8.05
C THR A 75 -2.12 -17.54 8.34
N LYS A 76 -0.91 -17.02 8.11
CA LYS A 76 0.35 -17.72 8.44
C LYS A 76 0.50 -18.00 9.93
N ILE A 77 -0.17 -17.23 10.78
CA ILE A 77 -0.16 -17.42 12.24
C ILE A 77 -1.42 -18.19 12.70
N GLY A 78 -2.25 -18.68 11.76
CA GLY A 78 -3.46 -19.45 12.04
C GLY A 78 -4.68 -18.61 12.38
N GLY A 79 -4.71 -17.34 11.96
CA GLY A 79 -5.88 -16.48 12.08
C GLY A 79 -7.02 -16.89 11.15
N SER A 80 -8.24 -16.62 11.58
CA SER A 80 -9.47 -16.88 10.84
C SER A 80 -9.67 -15.92 9.67
N LYS A 81 -10.60 -16.24 8.76
CA LYS A 81 -11.03 -15.31 7.70
C LYS A 81 -11.61 -14.02 8.27
N ALA A 82 -12.31 -14.10 9.41
CA ALA A 82 -12.86 -12.93 10.08
C ALA A 82 -11.75 -12.02 10.62
N ALA A 83 -10.63 -12.58 11.10
CA ALA A 83 -9.47 -11.81 11.50
C ALA A 83 -8.80 -11.09 10.32
N VAL A 84 -8.72 -11.72 9.14
CA VAL A 84 -8.21 -11.06 7.91
C VAL A 84 -9.08 -9.86 7.56
N TRP A 85 -10.40 -10.06 7.46
CA TRP A 85 -11.33 -8.96 7.14
C TRP A 85 -11.33 -7.87 8.23
N GLY A 86 -11.28 -8.29 9.49
CA GLY A 86 -11.18 -7.38 10.63
C GLY A 86 -9.93 -6.52 10.55
N SER A 87 -8.77 -7.08 10.19
CA SER A 87 -7.53 -6.29 10.03
C SER A 87 -7.61 -5.31 8.87
N MET A 88 -8.18 -5.72 7.73
CA MET A 88 -8.34 -4.86 6.56
C MET A 88 -9.29 -3.70 6.85
N ILE A 89 -10.43 -3.96 7.50
CA ILE A 89 -11.35 -2.91 7.95
C ILE A 89 -10.66 -2.02 8.98
N GLY A 90 -9.90 -2.60 9.91
CA GLY A 90 -9.12 -1.88 10.90
C GLY A 90 -8.07 -0.94 10.31
N LEU A 91 -7.44 -1.31 9.19
CA LEU A 91 -6.51 -0.43 8.46
C LEU A 91 -7.22 0.77 7.84
N ILE A 92 -8.46 0.60 7.38
CA ILE A 92 -9.25 1.67 6.76
C ILE A 92 -9.85 2.58 7.83
N VAL A 93 -10.47 2.00 8.86
CA VAL A 93 -11.27 2.72 9.86
C VAL A 93 -10.41 3.24 11.02
N GLY A 94 -9.32 2.54 11.36
CA GLY A 94 -8.41 2.86 12.47
C GLY A 94 -7.94 4.32 12.46
N PRO A 95 -7.46 4.88 11.32
CA PRO A 95 -7.09 6.28 11.21
C PRO A 95 -8.13 7.31 11.64
N PHE A 96 -9.41 7.00 11.45
CA PHE A 96 -10.51 7.94 11.69
C PHE A 96 -11.08 7.85 13.11
N ILE A 97 -11.00 6.67 13.73
CA ILE A 97 -11.57 6.43 15.07
C ILE A 97 -10.52 6.62 16.16
N ILE A 98 -9.26 6.27 15.89
CA ILE A 98 -8.19 6.28 16.90
C ILE A 98 -7.44 7.62 16.81
N PRO A 99 -7.56 8.51 17.81
CA PRO A 99 -6.91 9.82 17.81
C PRO A 99 -5.42 9.74 18.18
N LEU A 100 -4.68 8.79 17.58
CA LEU A 100 -3.23 8.60 17.74
C LEU A 100 -2.54 8.84 16.39
N PRO A 101 -1.89 9.99 16.18
CA PRO A 101 -1.47 10.43 14.84
C PRO A 101 -0.52 9.51 14.07
N LEU A 102 0.32 8.73 14.77
CA LEU A 102 1.39 7.92 14.15
C LEU A 102 1.12 6.41 14.14
N PHE A 103 0.32 5.91 15.09
CA PHE A 103 0.12 4.46 15.28
C PHE A 103 -1.32 4.00 15.04
N ASN A 104 -2.24 4.91 14.74
CA ASN A 104 -3.66 4.61 14.46
C ASN A 104 -3.87 3.47 13.46
N LEU A 105 -3.05 3.37 12.41
CA LEU A 105 -3.10 2.28 11.42
C LEU A 105 -2.70 0.93 11.96
N LEU A 106 -1.54 0.86 12.59
CA LEU A 106 -1.02 -0.38 13.17
C LEU A 106 -1.97 -0.88 14.26
N ILE A 107 -2.39 0.02 15.15
CA ILE A 107 -3.36 -0.28 16.20
C ILE A 107 -4.70 -0.71 15.58
N GLY A 108 -5.19 -0.01 14.57
CA GLY A 108 -6.41 -0.35 13.86
C GLY A 108 -6.37 -1.76 13.27
N ALA A 109 -5.29 -2.11 12.55
CA ALA A 109 -5.08 -3.44 11.99
C ALA A 109 -5.05 -4.52 13.07
N PHE A 110 -4.28 -4.29 14.14
CA PHE A 110 -4.14 -5.22 15.26
C PHE A 110 -5.48 -5.44 15.97
N VAL A 111 -6.15 -4.36 16.36
CA VAL A 111 -7.43 -4.42 17.08
C VAL A 111 -8.50 -5.04 16.18
N GLY A 112 -8.56 -4.65 14.91
CA GLY A 112 -9.48 -5.23 13.94
C GLY A 112 -9.28 -6.73 13.76
N ALA A 113 -8.03 -7.19 13.66
CA ALA A 113 -7.70 -8.62 13.57
C ALA A 113 -8.12 -9.38 14.83
N VAL A 114 -7.85 -8.83 16.01
CA VAL A 114 -8.21 -9.41 17.31
C VAL A 114 -9.73 -9.50 17.47
N LEU A 115 -10.48 -8.44 17.12
CA LEU A 115 -11.93 -8.44 17.18
C LEU A 115 -12.54 -9.42 16.17
N GLY A 116 -11.99 -9.48 14.95
CA GLY A 116 -12.40 -10.46 13.95
C GLY A 116 -12.18 -11.90 14.43
N GLU A 117 -11.04 -12.17 15.07
CA GLU A 117 -10.74 -13.48 15.64
C GLU A 117 -11.65 -13.84 16.81
N LEU A 118 -12.00 -12.87 17.67
CA LEU A 118 -12.97 -13.04 18.75
C LEU A 118 -14.35 -13.42 18.20
N ILE A 119 -14.82 -12.73 17.16
CA ILE A 119 -16.10 -13.02 16.49
C ILE A 119 -16.10 -14.43 15.86
N ALA A 120 -14.96 -14.89 15.36
CA ALA A 120 -14.79 -16.25 14.86
C ALA A 120 -14.67 -17.33 15.97
N GLY A 121 -14.85 -16.96 17.25
CA GLY A 121 -14.81 -17.88 18.38
C GLY A 121 -13.41 -18.12 18.96
N GLY A 122 -12.40 -17.37 18.55
CA GLY A 122 -11.07 -17.41 19.16
C GLY A 122 -11.09 -16.75 20.55
N SER A 123 -10.77 -17.49 21.61
CA SER A 123 -10.86 -16.98 22.99
C SER A 123 -9.53 -16.94 23.75
N SER A 124 -8.51 -17.67 23.30
CA SER A 124 -7.21 -17.68 23.98
C SER A 124 -6.45 -16.39 23.72
N LEU A 125 -6.05 -15.68 24.78
CA LEU A 125 -5.19 -14.49 24.69
C LEU A 125 -3.94 -14.74 23.83
N LYS A 126 -3.32 -15.91 23.97
CA LYS A 126 -2.15 -16.30 23.17
C LYS A 126 -2.45 -16.33 21.67
N LYS A 127 -3.65 -16.79 21.29
CA LYS A 127 -4.09 -16.82 19.88
C LYS A 127 -4.39 -15.42 19.37
N LEU A 128 -5.16 -14.65 20.14
CA LEU A 128 -5.55 -13.28 19.78
C LEU A 128 -4.34 -12.37 19.55
N SER A 129 -3.38 -12.36 20.50
CA SER A 129 -2.16 -11.56 20.36
C SER A 129 -1.33 -12.00 19.17
N LYS A 130 -1.22 -13.31 18.91
CA LYS A 130 -0.50 -13.84 17.75
C LYS A 130 -1.14 -13.41 16.43
N VAL A 131 -2.47 -13.46 16.34
CA VAL A 131 -3.22 -13.04 15.15
C VAL A 131 -3.07 -11.54 14.90
N GLY A 132 -3.17 -10.72 15.94
CA GLY A 132 -2.92 -9.28 15.85
C GLY A 132 -1.48 -8.96 15.42
N LEU A 133 -0.47 -9.66 15.96
CA LEU A 133 0.91 -9.52 15.50
C LEU A 133 1.07 -9.94 14.02
N GLY A 134 0.33 -10.96 13.59
CA GLY A 134 0.27 -11.38 12.18
C GLY A 134 -0.24 -10.29 11.26
N SER A 135 -1.30 -9.58 11.63
CA SER A 135 -1.79 -8.43 10.85
C SER A 135 -0.78 -7.29 10.80
N LEU A 136 -0.07 -7.01 11.89
CA LEU A 136 0.98 -5.97 11.91
C LEU A 136 2.13 -6.32 10.96
N LEU A 137 2.63 -7.55 11.04
CA LEU A 137 3.70 -8.03 10.16
C LEU A 137 3.24 -8.07 8.69
N GLY A 138 2.00 -8.46 8.43
CA GLY A 138 1.41 -8.43 7.09
C GLY A 138 1.35 -7.01 6.52
N PHE A 139 0.90 -6.04 7.32
CA PHE A 139 0.89 -4.64 6.90
C PHE A 139 2.31 -4.12 6.62
N ILE A 140 3.26 -4.33 7.53
CA ILE A 140 4.66 -3.89 7.36
C ILE A 140 5.29 -4.54 6.12
N ALA A 141 5.05 -5.83 5.88
CA ALA A 141 5.51 -6.50 4.67
C ALA A 141 4.91 -5.89 3.40
N GLY A 142 3.64 -5.48 3.44
CA GLY A 142 2.98 -4.78 2.34
C GLY A 142 3.60 -3.42 2.05
N VAL A 143 3.84 -2.62 3.10
CA VAL A 143 4.53 -1.33 3.05
C VAL A 143 5.90 -1.49 2.38
N LEU A 144 6.73 -2.41 2.88
CA LEU A 144 8.07 -2.65 2.35
C LEU A 144 8.03 -3.15 0.89
N GLY A 145 7.14 -4.08 0.58
CA GLY A 145 6.96 -4.59 -0.77
C GLY A 145 6.61 -3.49 -1.78
N LYS A 146 5.70 -2.58 -1.40
CA LYS A 146 5.33 -1.44 -2.26
C LYS A 146 6.46 -0.42 -2.42
N PHE A 147 7.24 -0.16 -1.38
CA PHE A 147 8.44 0.67 -1.52
C PHE A 147 9.39 0.10 -2.56
N VAL A 148 9.67 -1.21 -2.52
CA VAL A 148 10.52 -1.88 -3.53
C VAL A 148 9.95 -1.68 -4.94
N LEU A 149 8.64 -1.88 -5.14
CA LEU A 149 8.02 -1.67 -6.44
C LEU A 149 8.12 -0.22 -6.94
N ILE A 150 7.94 0.78 -6.06
CA ILE A 150 8.12 2.19 -6.42
C ILE A 150 9.57 2.46 -6.82
N PHE A 151 10.56 1.96 -6.06
CA PHE A 151 11.98 2.13 -6.38
C PHE A 151 12.34 1.50 -7.72
N ILE A 152 11.83 0.29 -8.01
CA ILE A 152 11.99 -0.35 -9.32
C ILE A 152 11.40 0.54 -10.41
N GLY A 153 10.18 1.04 -10.20
CA GLY A 153 9.51 1.91 -11.15
C GLY A 153 10.26 3.22 -11.42
N VAL A 154 10.86 3.85 -10.39
CA VAL A 154 11.73 5.03 -10.54
C VAL A 154 13.02 4.68 -11.31
N ALA A 155 13.64 3.53 -11.02
CA ALA A 155 14.81 3.09 -11.78
C ALA A 155 14.48 2.91 -13.28
N LEU A 156 13.28 2.42 -13.60
CA LEU A 156 12.81 2.32 -14.98
C LEU A 156 12.57 3.68 -15.65
N VAL A 157 12.24 4.75 -14.91
CA VAL A 157 12.17 6.12 -15.46
C VAL A 157 13.55 6.53 -15.95
N ALA A 158 14.59 6.34 -15.14
CA ALA A 158 15.96 6.69 -15.51
C ALA A 158 16.43 5.93 -16.75
N VAL A 159 16.09 4.63 -16.85
CA VAL A 159 16.39 3.84 -18.05
C VAL A 159 15.57 4.32 -19.24
N GLY A 160 14.27 4.55 -19.08
CA GLY A 160 13.39 4.99 -20.16
C GLY A 160 13.75 6.34 -20.78
N TRP A 161 14.48 7.21 -20.07
CA TRP A 161 15.01 8.47 -20.60
C TRP A 161 16.29 8.30 -21.43
N ILE A 162 16.97 7.16 -21.31
CA ILE A 162 18.24 6.89 -22.00
C ILE A 162 18.02 6.30 -23.40
N TRP A 163 16.85 5.70 -23.64
CA TRP A 163 16.47 5.07 -24.91
C TRP A 163 15.49 5.94 -25.70
#